data_AF-A0A9L0RQ24-F1
#
_entry.id   AF-A0A9L0RQ24-F1
#
_cell.length_a   1.000
_cell.length_b   1.000
_cell.length_c   1.000
_cell.angle_alpha   90.00
_cell.angle_beta   90.00
_cell.angle_gamma   90.00
#
_symmetry.space_group_name_H-M   'P 1'
#
loop_
_entity.id
_entity.type
_entity.pdbx_description
1 polymer ?
#
loop_
_entity_poly.entity_id
_entity_poly.type
_entity_poly.pdbx_seq_one_letter_code
_entity_poly.pdbx_strand_id
1 'polypeptide(L)' 'MSEAYFRVESGALGPEENFLSLDDILMSHEKLPVRTETPIPRLGTFFLDRSGGAESDNAIPEASAFLPS' A
#
# COMPACT_ATOMS: atom_id res chain seq x y z
N MET A 1 -12.07 -32.24 10.98
CA MET A 1 -12.36 -30.81 11.31
C MET A 1 -12.16 -29.87 10.12
N SER A 2 -11.38 -30.21 9.09
CA SER A 2 -11.24 -29.42 7.87
C SER A 2 -12.48 -29.42 6.96
N GLU A 3 -13.28 -30.49 6.95
CA GLU A 3 -14.47 -30.61 6.07
C GLU A 3 -15.62 -29.65 6.38
N ALA A 4 -15.64 -29.03 7.57
CA ALA A 4 -16.68 -28.07 7.95
C ALA A 4 -16.27 -26.60 7.74
N TYR A 5 -15.02 -26.35 7.36
CA TYR A 5 -14.51 -25.00 7.12
C TYR A 5 -14.39 -24.75 5.61
N PHE A 6 -15.24 -23.86 5.10
CA PHE A 6 -15.24 -23.46 3.71
C PHE A 6 -14.59 -22.08 3.61
N ARG A 7 -13.27 -22.07 3.36
CA ARG A 7 -12.55 -20.82 3.12
C ARG A 7 -13.02 -20.17 1.82
N VAL A 8 -12.88 -18.85 1.76
CA VAL A 8 -13.04 -18.11 0.51
C VAL A 8 -11.75 -18.26 -0.28
N GLU A 9 -11.84 -18.76 -1.50
CA GLU A 9 -10.69 -18.98 -2.38
C GLU A 9 -10.22 -17.66 -3.02
N SER A 10 -8.93 -17.64 -3.39
CA SER A 10 -8.28 -16.50 -4.05
C SER A 10 -8.88 -16.21 -5.43
N GLY A 11 -9.10 -14.92 -5.69
CA GLY A 11 -9.51 -14.37 -6.98
C GLY A 11 -8.36 -13.70 -7.75
N ALA A 12 -7.17 -13.53 -7.16
CA ALA A 12 -6.08 -12.69 -7.67
C ALA A 12 -5.54 -13.05 -9.08
N LEU A 13 -5.83 -14.24 -9.61
CA LEU A 13 -5.49 -14.61 -11.00
C LEU A 13 -6.52 -14.13 -12.04
N GLY A 14 -7.66 -13.64 -11.58
CA GLY A 14 -8.70 -13.02 -12.39
C GLY A 14 -8.46 -11.51 -12.58
N PRO A 15 -9.48 -10.80 -13.07
CA PRO A 15 -9.40 -9.35 -13.23
C PRO A 15 -9.37 -8.59 -11.89
N GLU A 16 -9.94 -9.17 -10.84
CA GLU A 16 -10.10 -8.56 -9.52
C GLU A 16 -9.86 -9.59 -8.42
N GLU A 17 -9.37 -9.13 -7.27
CA GLU A 17 -9.22 -9.93 -6.06
C GLU A 17 -10.56 -10.23 -5.39
N ASN A 18 -10.59 -11.28 -4.56
CA ASN A 18 -11.76 -11.62 -3.77
C ASN A 18 -11.71 -10.93 -2.41
N PHE A 19 -12.70 -10.08 -2.14
CA PHE A 19 -12.76 -9.23 -0.94
C PHE A 19 -12.65 -9.98 0.40
N LEU A 20 -13.08 -11.25 0.46
CA LEU A 20 -13.04 -12.06 1.69
C LEU A 20 -11.94 -13.13 1.67
N SER A 21 -11.14 -13.22 0.61
CA SER A 21 -10.00 -14.13 0.53
C SER A 21 -8.86 -13.60 1.39
N LEU A 22 -8.46 -14.38 2.39
CA LEU A 22 -7.31 -14.05 3.22
C LEU A 22 -6.00 -14.13 2.42
N ASP A 23 -5.93 -15.00 1.42
CA ASP A 23 -4.76 -15.12 0.56
C ASP A 23 -4.56 -13.84 -0.27
N ASP A 24 -5.65 -13.25 -0.77
CA ASP A 24 -5.60 -12.01 -1.57
C ASP A 24 -5.26 -10.80 -0.70
N ILE A 25 -5.84 -10.72 0.50
CA ILE A 25 -5.52 -9.66 1.47
C ILE A 25 -4.04 -9.68 1.88
N LEU A 26 -3.47 -10.86 2.08
CA LEU A 26 -2.05 -10.98 2.42
C LEU A 26 -1.16 -10.67 1.21
N MET A 27 -1.58 -11.04 0.00
CA MET A 27 -0.88 -10.73 -1.23
C MET A 27 -0.85 -9.22 -1.51
N SER A 28 -1.98 -8.50 -1.38
CA SER A 28 -2.06 -7.06 -1.66
C SER A 28 -1.34 -6.18 -0.63
N HIS A 29 -0.92 -6.75 0.50
CA HIS A 29 -0.09 -6.07 1.48
C HIS A 29 1.39 -5.95 1.05
N GLU A 30 1.84 -6.72 0.04
CA GLU A 30 3.19 -6.59 -0.50
C GLU A 30 3.44 -5.20 -1.09
N LYS A 31 4.54 -4.55 -0.69
CA LYS A 31 4.84 -3.17 -1.07
C LYS A 31 5.34 -3.09 -2.51
N LEU A 32 4.80 -2.15 -3.28
CA LEU A 32 5.26 -1.84 -4.64
C LEU A 32 6.04 -0.51 -4.68
N PRO A 33 7.09 -0.41 -5.52
CA PRO A 33 7.78 0.85 -5.74
C PRO A 33 6.91 1.82 -6.56
N VAL A 34 6.78 3.07 -6.10
CA VAL A 34 5.92 4.09 -6.71
C VAL A 34 6.58 5.47 -6.66
N ARG A 35 6.23 6.36 -7.59
CA ARG A 35 6.62 7.77 -7.57
C ARG A 35 5.39 8.67 -7.51
N THR A 36 5.40 9.72 -6.69
CA THR A 36 4.32 10.72 -6.66
C THR A 36 4.40 11.66 -7.85
N GLU A 37 3.26 11.97 -8.45
CA GLU A 37 3.15 12.93 -9.57
C GLU A 37 2.62 14.30 -9.13
N THR A 38 2.22 14.44 -7.87
CA THR A 38 1.79 15.70 -7.25
C THR A 38 2.21 15.74 -5.77
N PRO A 39 2.32 16.93 -5.15
CA PRO A 39 2.54 17.01 -3.72
C PRO A 39 1.32 16.50 -2.93
N ILE A 40 1.55 15.79 -1.82
CA ILE A 40 0.47 15.26 -0.96
C ILE A 40 0.55 15.91 0.43
N PRO A 41 -0.31 16.90 0.73
CA PRO A 41 -0.31 17.60 2.02
C PRO A 41 -0.48 16.68 3.23
N ARG A 42 0.20 16.99 4.34
CA ARG A 42 0.03 16.36 5.67
C ARG A 42 0.38 14.88 5.80
N LEU A 43 0.88 14.22 4.76
CA LEU A 43 1.24 12.79 4.78
C LEU A 43 2.75 12.52 4.92
N GLY A 44 3.59 13.55 5.01
CA GLY A 44 5.03 13.40 5.12
C GLY A 44 5.50 12.68 6.39
N THR A 45 4.69 12.70 7.46
CA THR A 45 5.02 12.03 8.74
C THR A 45 5.09 10.51 8.63
N PHE A 46 4.42 9.91 7.65
CA PHE A 46 4.46 8.46 7.41
C PHE A 46 5.75 8.02 6.70
N PHE A 47 6.54 8.97 6.20
CA PHE A 47 7.72 8.72 5.37
C PHE A 47 8.92 9.50 5.91
N LEU A 48 9.28 9.19 7.16
CA LEU A 48 10.27 9.89 8.01
C LEU A 48 11.65 10.11 7.39
N ASP A 49 12.11 9.24 6.48
CA ASP A 49 13.41 9.38 5.81
C ASP A 49 13.40 10.38 4.64
N ARG A 50 12.25 11.03 4.37
CA ARG A 50 12.04 11.93 3.22
C ARG A 50 11.42 13.28 3.54
N SER A 51 11.17 13.58 4.81
CA SER A 51 10.75 14.91 5.26
C SER A 51 11.94 15.87 5.22
N GLY A 52 12.38 16.20 4.01
CA GLY A 52 13.33 17.27 3.77
C GLY A 52 12.66 18.62 3.98
N GLY A 53 12.96 19.25 5.12
CA GLY A 53 12.86 20.70 5.28
C GLY A 53 11.56 21.21 5.87
N ALA A 54 11.71 22.27 6.67
CA ALA A 54 10.70 22.92 7.50
C ALA A 54 9.68 23.72 6.67
N GLU A 55 8.87 23.03 5.86
CA GLU A 55 7.73 23.62 5.15
C GLU A 55 6.43 23.22 5.88
N SER A 56 5.61 24.23 6.16
CA SER A 56 4.60 24.32 7.22
C SER A 56 3.44 23.31 7.21
N ASP A 57 3.40 22.35 6.29
CA ASP A 57 2.27 21.42 6.12
C ASP A 57 2.67 19.93 6.09
N ASN A 58 3.94 19.59 6.38
CA ASN A 58 4.45 18.20 6.37
C ASN A 58 3.99 17.42 5.13
N ALA A 59 4.11 18.03 3.95
CA ALA A 59 3.66 17.43 2.69
C ALA A 59 4.69 16.43 2.14
N ILE A 60 4.22 15.44 1.40
CA ILE A 60 5.07 14.61 0.53
C ILE A 60 5.35 15.43 -0.74
N PRO A 61 6.61 15.66 -1.12
CA PRO A 61 6.93 16.36 -2.38
C PRO A 61 6.50 15.57 -3.62
N GLU A 62 6.25 16.28 -4.71
CA GLU A 62 6.19 15.67 -6.05
C GLU A 62 7.49 14.94 -6.38
N ALA A 63 7.41 13.90 -7.21
CA ALA A 63 8.52 13.05 -7.64
C ALA A 63 9.22 12.24 -6.51
N SER A 64 8.60 12.12 -5.34
CA SER A 64 9.11 11.28 -4.24
C SER A 64 8.97 9.79 -4.59
N ALA A 65 10.08 9.04 -4.58
CA ALA A 65 10.15 7.67 -5.10
C ALA A 65 10.04 6.56 -4.03
N PHE A 66 8.87 6.16 -3.57
CA PHE A 66 8.69 5.15 -2.50
C PHE A 66 9.22 3.78 -2.92
N LEU A 67 10.20 3.26 -2.19
CA LEU A 67 10.80 1.95 -2.44
C LEU A 67 10.49 1.00 -1.27
N PRO A 68 10.30 -0.31 -1.54
CA PRO A 68 10.22 -1.31 -0.48
C PRO A 68 11.54 -1.36 0.30
N SER A 69 11.43 -1.35 1.64
CA SER A 69 12.52 -1.46 2.63
C SER A 69 13.05 -2.88 2.75
#